data_AF-A0A4Q7NVG2-F1
#
_entry.id   AF-A0A4Q7NVG2-F1
#
_cell.length_a   1.000
_cell.length_b   1.000
_cell.length_c   1.000
_cell.angle_alpha   90.00
_cell.angle_beta   90.00
_cell.angle_gamma   90.00
#
_symmetry.space_group_name_H-M   'P 1'
#
loop_
_entity.id
_entity.type
_entity.pdbx_description
1 polymer ?
#
loop_
_entity_poly.entity_id
_entity_poly.type
_entity_poly.pdbx_seq_one_letter_code
_entity_poly.pdbx_strand_id
1 'polypeptide(L)'
;MLVEVDRSSVHAGDDVRSHEHWTEVDPAWTVEELLASVQPDVDVQGGSTWICCWGGEPFAVWCSRDRRVRTWRPEVRTVADLGGGPRLFFDYWSTADPDWLLAAVERGALADRWALRQQWDDVLRAREEAEWRERARTSSDRLLTPEAVAALEGFGAALDPHGEGYCRAVLGEEEWRVSVVGSWLSLVSPHGYTGSADSRLAAETWLVAAVGAAWLAATGTVRDLPPAVEPVHRSGQWVVPVAHGTLRMRGRDDALAAAAYASMSVRQVVGLLRDGVLVAPARRRWWRRGS
;
A
#
# COMPACT_ATOMS: atom_id res chain seq x y z
N MET A 1 -30.23 15.10 26.61
CA MET A 1 -30.66 13.75 26.16
C MET A 1 -29.46 12.82 26.22
N LEU A 2 -29.68 11.52 26.43
CA LEU A 2 -28.60 10.55 26.50
C LEU A 2 -28.31 9.98 25.11
N VAL A 3 -27.06 10.03 24.67
CA VAL A 3 -26.61 9.59 23.34
C VAL A 3 -25.60 8.46 23.51
N GLU A 4 -25.81 7.36 22.80
CA GLU A 4 -24.82 6.29 22.63
C GLU A 4 -23.80 6.74 21.57
N VAL A 5 -22.52 6.71 21.90
CA VAL A 5 -21.43 7.07 21.00
C VAL A 5 -20.51 5.88 20.84
N ASP A 6 -20.24 5.52 19.58
CA ASP A 6 -19.35 4.41 19.23
C ASP A 6 -18.53 4.75 17.98
N ARG A 7 -17.49 3.96 17.68
CA ARG A 7 -16.65 4.13 16.50
C ARG A 7 -16.12 2.81 15.97
N SER A 8 -15.87 2.76 14.67
CA SER A 8 -15.13 1.64 14.08
C SER A 8 -13.66 1.64 14.51
N SER A 9 -13.05 0.46 14.51
CA SER A 9 -11.62 0.27 14.79
C SER A 9 -10.73 0.90 13.72
N VAL A 10 -9.60 1.47 14.15
CA VAL A 10 -8.63 2.12 13.25
C VAL A 10 -7.45 1.22 12.86
N HIS A 11 -7.12 0.23 13.69
CA HIS A 11 -6.09 -0.78 13.44
C HIS A 11 -6.40 -2.07 14.23
N ALA A 12 -5.69 -3.16 13.91
CA ALA A 12 -5.86 -4.43 14.61
C ALA A 12 -5.47 -4.29 16.09
N GLY A 13 -6.38 -4.68 17.00
CA GLY A 13 -6.17 -4.57 18.45
C GLY A 13 -6.66 -3.25 19.08
N ASP A 14 -7.15 -2.30 18.28
CA ASP A 14 -7.84 -1.10 18.78
C ASP A 14 -9.14 -1.48 19.53
N ASP A 15 -9.80 -2.55 19.08
CA ASP A 15 -11.04 -3.11 19.62
C ASP A 15 -10.86 -4.07 20.81
N VAL A 16 -9.68 -4.10 21.45
CA VAL A 16 -9.47 -4.88 22.68
C VAL A 16 -10.40 -4.40 23.81
N ARG A 17 -10.85 -3.15 23.74
CA ARG A 17 -11.91 -2.59 24.58
C ARG A 17 -13.02 -2.04 23.69
N SER A 18 -14.25 -2.10 24.19
CA SER A 18 -15.36 -1.41 23.53
C SER A 18 -15.07 0.07 23.42
N HIS A 19 -15.40 0.68 22.28
CA HIS A 19 -15.39 2.13 22.11
C HIS A 19 -16.73 2.77 22.50
N GLU A 20 -17.76 1.94 22.68
CA GLU A 20 -19.10 2.35 23.04
C GLU A 20 -19.11 3.02 24.42
N HIS A 21 -19.71 4.21 24.49
CA HIS A 21 -19.98 4.92 25.73
C HIS A 21 -21.25 5.77 25.58
N TRP A 22 -21.75 6.27 26.70
CA TRP A 22 -22.93 7.12 26.74
C TRP A 22 -22.56 8.51 27.23
N THR A 23 -23.17 9.54 26.64
CA THR A 23 -22.93 10.93 27.01
C THR A 23 -24.22 11.75 27.02
N GLU A 24 -24.28 12.73 27.91
CA GLU A 24 -25.38 13.68 27.96
C GLU A 24 -25.12 14.83 26.99
N VAL A 25 -26.09 15.06 26.11
CA VAL A 25 -26.03 16.06 25.04
C VAL A 25 -27.25 16.96 25.16
N ASP A 26 -27.06 18.28 25.10
CA ASP A 26 -28.19 19.19 24.97
C ASP A 26 -28.76 19.12 23.54
N PRO A 27 -30.06 18.85 23.33
CA PRO A 27 -30.66 18.87 22.00
C PRO A 27 -30.48 20.21 21.24
N ALA A 28 -30.25 21.31 21.96
CA ALA A 28 -30.00 22.63 21.38
C ALA A 28 -28.55 22.83 20.90
N TRP A 29 -27.62 21.92 21.24
CA TRP A 29 -26.26 21.98 20.72
C TRP A 29 -26.27 21.93 19.20
N THR A 30 -25.38 22.71 18.61
CA THR A 30 -25.03 22.56 17.20
C THR A 30 -24.39 21.21 16.96
N VAL A 31 -24.45 20.74 15.72
CA VAL A 31 -23.73 19.53 15.30
C VAL A 31 -22.22 19.67 15.58
N GLU A 32 -21.67 20.87 15.42
CA GLU A 32 -20.27 21.17 15.68
C GLU A 32 -19.92 21.01 17.17
N GLU A 33 -20.75 21.53 18.06
CA GLU A 33 -20.59 21.36 19.52
C GLU A 33 -20.70 19.89 19.93
N LEU A 34 -21.69 19.16 19.38
CA LEU A 34 -21.80 17.72 19.60
C LEU A 34 -20.50 17.01 19.23
N LEU A 35 -20.05 17.14 17.98
CA LEU A 35 -18.88 16.41 17.50
C LEU A 35 -17.58 16.83 18.20
N ALA A 36 -17.43 18.10 18.59
CA ALA A 36 -16.30 18.55 19.38
C ALA A 36 -16.27 17.92 20.78
N SER A 37 -17.44 17.64 21.38
CA SER A 37 -17.54 17.06 22.72
C SER A 37 -17.33 15.54 22.76
N VAL A 38 -17.58 14.83 21.65
CA VAL A 38 -17.57 13.36 21.58
C VAL A 38 -16.61 12.81 20.51
N GLN A 39 -15.68 13.64 20.02
CA GLN A 39 -14.72 13.25 19.00
C GLN A 39 -13.91 11.99 19.40
N PRO A 40 -13.59 11.10 18.46
CA PRO A 40 -12.73 9.95 18.72
C PRO A 40 -11.36 10.38 19.28
N ASP A 41 -10.95 9.79 20.39
CA ASP A 41 -9.58 9.91 20.91
C ASP A 41 -8.65 8.95 20.16
N VAL A 42 -8.31 9.32 18.92
CA VAL A 42 -7.41 8.55 18.06
C VAL A 42 -6.35 9.47 17.47
N ASP A 43 -5.09 9.22 17.84
CA ASP A 43 -3.93 9.86 17.23
C ASP A 43 -3.37 8.97 16.11
N VAL A 44 -3.50 9.43 14.87
CA VAL A 44 -2.92 8.79 13.69
C VAL A 44 -2.05 9.82 12.98
N GLN A 45 -0.82 9.43 12.62
CA GLN A 45 0.06 10.30 11.85
C GLN A 45 -0.62 10.72 10.53
N GLY A 46 -0.74 12.03 10.32
CA GLY A 46 -1.47 12.59 9.18
C GLY A 46 -2.96 12.83 9.44
N GLY A 47 -3.49 12.51 10.62
CA GLY A 47 -4.89 12.68 10.98
C GLY A 47 -5.80 11.54 10.51
N SER A 48 -7.04 11.58 10.96
CA SER A 48 -8.07 10.57 10.75
C SER A 48 -9.36 11.24 10.27
N THR A 49 -9.97 10.67 9.24
CA THR A 49 -11.22 11.15 8.65
C THR A 49 -12.33 10.14 8.91
N TRP A 50 -13.50 10.66 9.28
CA TRP A 50 -14.62 9.90 9.78
C TRP A 50 -15.92 10.35 9.13
N ILE A 51 -16.78 9.39 8.80
CA ILE A 51 -18.19 9.68 8.52
C ILE A 51 -18.94 9.56 9.84
N CYS A 52 -19.65 10.61 10.21
CA CYS A 52 -20.51 10.64 11.37
C CYS A 52 -21.91 10.17 10.95
N CYS A 53 -22.39 9.11 11.59
CA CYS A 53 -23.72 8.54 11.35
C CYS A 53 -24.59 8.72 12.59
N TRP A 54 -25.83 9.15 12.40
CA TRP A 54 -26.84 9.29 13.44
C TRP A 54 -27.99 8.33 13.18
N GLY A 55 -28.27 7.42 14.12
CA GLY A 55 -29.28 6.38 13.93
C GLY A 55 -28.98 5.46 12.73
N GLY A 56 -27.71 5.34 12.35
CA GLY A 56 -27.26 4.60 11.16
C GLY A 56 -27.22 5.41 9.87
N GLU A 57 -27.79 6.63 9.86
CA GLU A 57 -27.78 7.51 8.69
C GLU A 57 -26.59 8.46 8.72
N PRO A 58 -25.75 8.49 7.68
CA PRO A 58 -24.69 9.49 7.56
C PRO A 58 -25.29 10.91 7.65
N PHE A 59 -24.62 11.83 8.36
CA PHE A 59 -25.00 13.26 8.38
C PHE A 59 -23.84 14.28 8.32
N ALA A 60 -22.62 13.87 8.66
CA ALA A 60 -21.44 14.73 8.57
C ALA A 60 -20.16 13.96 8.25
N VAL A 61 -19.12 14.69 7.86
CA VAL A 61 -17.74 14.23 7.80
C VAL A 61 -16.90 15.05 8.77
N TRP A 62 -16.07 14.39 9.57
CA TRP A 62 -15.14 15.03 10.51
C TRP A 62 -13.71 14.56 10.26
N CYS A 63 -12.76 15.48 10.36
CA CYS A 63 -11.33 15.19 10.22
C CYS A 63 -10.57 15.69 11.44
N SER A 64 -9.74 14.83 12.06
CA SER A 64 -8.98 15.21 13.25
C SER A 64 -7.88 16.24 12.96
N ARG A 65 -7.42 16.34 11.70
CA ARG A 65 -6.34 17.25 11.28
C ARG A 65 -6.74 18.73 11.36
N ASP A 66 -7.95 19.06 10.89
CA ASP A 66 -8.46 20.44 10.88
C ASP A 66 -9.55 20.68 11.94
N ARG A 67 -10.05 19.60 12.56
CA ARG A 67 -11.16 19.60 13.53
C ARG A 67 -12.41 20.30 13.01
N ARG A 68 -12.61 20.33 11.69
CA ARG A 68 -13.77 20.93 11.05
C ARG A 68 -14.81 19.87 10.75
N VAL A 69 -16.05 20.19 11.09
CA VAL A 69 -17.21 19.41 10.68
C VAL A 69 -17.67 19.89 9.32
N ARG A 70 -18.00 18.94 8.45
CA ARG A 70 -18.63 19.18 7.15
C ARG A 70 -19.97 18.49 7.15
N THR A 71 -21.04 19.25 7.28
CA THR A 71 -22.41 18.74 7.11
C THR A 71 -22.83 18.94 5.65
N TRP A 72 -23.51 17.97 5.04
CA TRP A 72 -24.06 18.16 3.69
C TRP A 72 -25.56 18.46 3.68
N ARG A 73 -26.24 18.29 4.82
CA ARG A 73 -27.64 18.69 5.00
C ARG A 73 -27.69 20.05 5.69
N PRO A 74 -27.85 21.16 4.96
CA PRO A 74 -27.88 22.50 5.55
C PRO A 74 -29.06 22.72 6.53
N GLU A 75 -30.08 21.87 6.46
CA GLU A 75 -31.19 21.82 7.39
C GLU A 75 -30.85 21.20 8.76
N VAL A 76 -29.77 20.41 8.84
CA VAL A 76 -29.31 19.80 10.09
C VAL A 76 -28.34 20.76 10.77
N ARG A 77 -28.83 21.54 11.73
CA ARG A 77 -28.02 22.55 12.45
C ARG A 77 -27.73 22.13 13.87
N THR A 78 -28.73 21.55 14.53
CA THR A 78 -28.71 21.13 15.93
C THR A 78 -28.89 19.63 16.07
N VAL A 79 -28.59 19.10 17.25
CA VAL A 79 -28.82 17.69 17.58
C VAL A 79 -30.31 17.33 17.46
N ALA A 80 -31.21 18.26 17.80
CA ALA A 80 -32.65 18.05 17.62
C ALA A 80 -33.05 17.83 16.15
N ASP A 81 -32.36 18.44 15.19
CA ASP A 81 -32.66 18.32 13.75
C ASP A 81 -32.33 16.93 13.17
N LEU A 82 -31.48 16.15 13.86
CA LEU A 82 -31.08 14.81 13.42
C LEU A 82 -32.22 13.78 13.52
N GLY A 83 -33.21 14.02 14.40
CA GLY A 83 -34.33 13.09 14.63
C GLY A 83 -33.89 11.68 15.07
N GLY A 84 -34.78 10.69 14.99
CA GLY A 84 -34.40 9.26 15.17
C GLY A 84 -33.87 8.85 16.56
N GLY A 85 -33.22 7.68 16.61
CA GLY A 85 -32.63 7.13 17.83
C GLY A 85 -31.26 7.74 18.15
N PRO A 86 -30.93 8.01 19.43
CA PRO A 86 -29.77 8.81 19.81
C PRO A 86 -28.46 7.99 19.80
N ARG A 87 -28.10 7.46 18.62
CA ARG A 87 -26.86 6.70 18.42
C ARG A 87 -25.98 7.42 17.40
N LEU A 88 -24.83 7.89 17.86
CA LEU A 88 -23.78 8.47 17.05
C LEU A 88 -22.69 7.42 16.80
N PHE A 89 -22.39 7.16 15.54
CA PHE A 89 -21.31 6.25 15.14
C PHE A 89 -20.28 6.99 14.28
N PHE A 90 -19.00 6.87 14.64
CA PHE A 90 -17.89 7.34 13.83
C PHE A 90 -17.34 6.21 12.97
N ASP A 91 -17.61 6.28 11.69
CA ASP A 91 -17.14 5.32 10.71
C ASP A 91 -15.81 5.77 10.11
N TYR A 92 -14.74 4.99 10.31
CA TYR A 92 -13.37 5.35 9.97
C TYR A 92 -13.08 5.19 8.47
N TRP A 93 -12.48 6.24 7.90
CA TRP A 93 -12.06 6.31 6.50
C TRP A 93 -10.58 6.70 6.34
N SER A 94 -9.73 6.26 7.28
CA SER A 94 -8.28 6.48 7.20
C SER A 94 -7.92 7.96 7.04
N THR A 95 -6.99 8.28 6.15
CA THR A 95 -6.56 9.64 5.80
C THR A 95 -7.37 10.19 4.62
N ALA A 96 -8.62 9.75 4.45
CA ALA A 96 -9.50 10.24 3.40
C ALA A 96 -9.56 11.77 3.37
N ASP A 97 -9.52 12.33 2.18
CA ASP A 97 -9.76 13.75 1.99
C ASP A 97 -11.22 14.04 2.39
N PRO A 98 -11.46 14.89 3.40
CA PRO A 98 -12.80 15.05 3.97
C PRO A 98 -13.77 15.71 2.98
N ASP A 99 -13.29 16.55 2.06
CA ASP A 99 -14.13 17.19 1.04
C ASP A 99 -14.48 16.19 -0.08
N TRP A 100 -13.53 15.35 -0.50
CA TRP A 100 -13.79 14.24 -1.41
C TRP A 100 -14.82 13.26 -0.84
N LEU A 101 -14.68 12.93 0.45
CA LEU A 101 -15.57 11.99 1.12
C LEU A 101 -16.98 12.58 1.26
N LEU A 102 -17.10 13.85 1.67
CA LEU A 102 -18.38 14.55 1.74
C LEU A 102 -19.12 14.51 0.39
N ALA A 103 -18.43 14.87 -0.70
CA ALA A 103 -19.00 14.84 -2.03
C ALA A 103 -19.43 13.42 -2.46
N ALA A 104 -18.74 12.37 -2.02
CA ALA A 104 -19.13 10.99 -2.28
C ALA A 104 -20.41 10.61 -1.51
N VAL A 105 -20.53 11.02 -0.25
CA VAL A 105 -21.73 10.80 0.56
C VAL A 105 -22.94 11.52 -0.04
N GLU A 106 -22.78 12.76 -0.49
CA GLU A 106 -23.83 13.55 -1.15
C GLU A 106 -24.41 12.86 -2.39
N ARG A 107 -23.58 12.13 -3.13
CA ARG A 107 -23.99 11.36 -4.32
C ARG A 107 -24.58 9.98 -3.98
N GLY A 108 -24.69 9.63 -2.70
CA GLY A 108 -25.19 8.33 -2.25
C GLY A 108 -24.21 7.17 -2.46
N ALA A 109 -22.91 7.45 -2.64
CA ALA A 109 -21.91 6.42 -2.95
C ALA A 109 -21.66 5.43 -1.80
N LEU A 110 -22.16 5.71 -0.59
CA LEU A 110 -22.04 4.79 0.56
C LEU A 110 -22.86 3.50 0.41
N ALA A 111 -23.83 3.46 -0.52
CA ALA A 111 -24.57 2.25 -0.84
C ALA A 111 -23.64 1.11 -1.33
N ASP A 112 -22.53 1.46 -2.00
CA ASP A 112 -21.45 0.54 -2.35
C ASP A 112 -20.13 1.00 -1.72
N ARG A 113 -20.02 0.72 -0.42
CA ARG A 113 -18.86 1.08 0.38
C ARG A 113 -17.56 0.47 -0.16
N TRP A 114 -17.61 -0.72 -0.75
CA TRP A 114 -16.42 -1.38 -1.28
C TRP A 114 -15.91 -0.67 -2.53
N ALA A 115 -16.79 -0.34 -3.47
CA ALA A 115 -16.42 0.43 -4.64
C ALA A 115 -15.87 1.82 -4.27
N LEU A 116 -16.46 2.49 -3.28
CA LEU A 116 -15.96 3.79 -2.81
C LEU A 116 -14.57 3.68 -2.17
N ARG A 117 -14.30 2.63 -1.40
CA ARG A 117 -12.96 2.36 -0.86
C ARG A 117 -11.93 2.13 -1.97
N GLN A 118 -12.27 1.36 -3.00
CA GLN A 118 -11.38 1.16 -4.15
C GLN A 118 -11.08 2.47 -4.89
N GLN A 119 -12.08 3.33 -5.09
CA GLN A 119 -11.85 4.65 -5.68
C GLN A 119 -10.92 5.50 -4.82
N TRP A 120 -11.04 5.44 -3.50
CA TRP A 120 -10.14 6.14 -2.60
C TRP A 120 -8.72 5.59 -2.67
N ASP A 121 -8.56 4.27 -2.71
CA ASP A 121 -7.27 3.61 -2.85
C ASP A 121 -6.57 4.03 -4.16
N ASP A 122 -7.32 4.23 -5.25
CA ASP A 122 -6.79 4.79 -6.50
C ASP A 122 -6.26 6.22 -6.33
N VAL A 123 -7.01 7.07 -5.60
CA VAL A 123 -6.59 8.45 -5.31
C VAL A 123 -5.33 8.46 -4.44
N LEU A 124 -5.25 7.60 -3.42
CA LEU A 124 -4.06 7.47 -2.58
C LEU A 124 -2.85 7.05 -3.41
N ARG A 125 -2.99 6.01 -4.24
CA ARG A 125 -1.91 5.55 -5.12
C ARG A 125 -1.41 6.64 -6.06
N ALA A 126 -2.33 7.41 -6.65
CA ALA A 126 -1.97 8.53 -7.52
C ALA A 126 -1.23 9.65 -6.77
N ARG A 127 -1.67 9.98 -5.54
CA ARG A 127 -0.99 10.97 -4.67
C ARG A 127 0.40 10.50 -4.26
N GLU A 128 0.53 9.26 -3.80
CA GLU A 128 1.82 8.66 -3.46
C GLU A 128 2.78 8.67 -4.65
N GLU A 129 2.31 8.31 -5.85
CA GLU A 129 3.12 8.32 -7.06
C GLU A 129 3.59 9.75 -7.43
N ALA A 130 2.70 10.74 -7.30
CA ALA A 130 3.05 12.14 -7.53
C ALA A 130 4.12 12.65 -6.55
N GLU A 131 4.00 12.30 -5.26
CA GLU A 131 5.02 12.60 -4.25
C GLU A 131 6.36 11.94 -4.57
N TRP A 132 6.35 10.67 -4.98
CA TRP A 132 7.58 9.97 -5.36
C TRP A 132 8.24 10.62 -6.57
N ARG A 133 7.46 11.06 -7.57
CA ARG A 133 7.99 11.82 -8.70
C ARG A 133 8.58 13.17 -8.28
N GLU A 134 7.92 13.90 -7.40
CA GLU A 134 8.45 15.17 -6.87
C GLU A 134 9.77 14.94 -6.11
N ARG A 135 9.82 13.94 -5.23
CA ARG A 135 11.06 13.58 -4.51
C ARG A 135 12.18 13.15 -5.45
N ALA A 136 11.88 12.36 -6.47
CA ALA A 136 12.85 11.95 -7.48
C ALA A 136 13.41 13.13 -8.30
N ARG A 137 12.58 14.15 -8.56
CA ARG A 137 12.99 15.39 -9.22
C ARG A 137 13.88 16.28 -8.35
N THR A 138 13.61 16.32 -7.04
CA THR A 138 14.24 17.28 -6.12
C THR A 138 15.46 16.74 -5.39
N SER A 139 15.54 15.42 -5.17
CA SER A 139 16.71 14.77 -4.57
C SER A 139 17.68 14.27 -5.63
N SER A 140 18.98 14.38 -5.36
CA SER A 140 20.04 13.73 -6.15
C SER A 140 20.28 12.29 -5.74
N ASP A 141 19.81 11.87 -4.57
CA ASP A 141 20.05 10.54 -4.05
C ASP A 141 19.18 9.50 -4.77
N ARG A 142 19.75 8.31 -4.95
CA ARG A 142 19.15 7.23 -5.76
C ARG A 142 19.18 5.92 -5.01
N LEU A 143 18.06 5.21 -5.05
CA LEU A 143 17.87 3.90 -4.41
C LEU A 143 18.67 2.78 -5.07
N LEU A 144 19.02 2.90 -6.35
CA LEU A 144 19.71 1.86 -7.11
C LEU A 144 21.10 2.35 -7.48
N THR A 145 22.10 1.48 -7.39
CA THR A 145 23.46 1.77 -7.84
C THR A 145 23.47 2.00 -9.37
N PRO A 146 24.46 2.75 -9.90
CA PRO A 146 24.61 2.92 -11.34
C PRO A 146 24.74 1.60 -12.11
N GLU A 147 25.35 0.57 -11.50
CA GLU A 147 25.46 -0.77 -12.09
C GLU A 147 24.09 -1.44 -12.24
N ALA A 148 23.23 -1.36 -11.23
CA ALA A 148 21.86 -1.88 -11.30
C ALA A 148 20.99 -1.11 -12.31
N VAL A 149 21.13 0.21 -12.37
CA VAL A 149 20.43 1.05 -13.37
C VAL A 149 20.81 0.64 -14.78
N ALA A 150 22.11 0.60 -15.08
CA ALA A 150 22.60 0.23 -16.41
C ALA A 150 22.20 -1.21 -16.80
N ALA A 151 22.12 -2.12 -15.83
CA ALA A 151 21.62 -3.47 -16.05
C ALA A 151 20.14 -3.49 -16.46
N LEU A 152 19.29 -2.78 -15.73
CA LEU A 152 17.84 -2.69 -15.99
C LEU A 152 17.56 -2.02 -17.35
N GLU A 153 18.20 -0.89 -17.62
CA GLU A 153 18.11 -0.20 -18.91
C GLU A 153 18.64 -1.08 -20.06
N GLY A 154 19.69 -1.86 -19.81
CA GLY A 154 20.23 -2.83 -20.74
C GLY A 154 19.26 -3.99 -21.09
N PHE A 155 18.28 -4.27 -20.23
CA PHE A 155 17.16 -5.17 -20.51
C PHE A 155 15.96 -4.46 -21.15
N GLY A 156 16.05 -3.15 -21.41
CA GLY A 156 14.98 -2.34 -21.97
C GLY A 156 13.97 -1.84 -20.94
N ALA A 157 14.25 -1.94 -19.64
CA ALA A 157 13.37 -1.42 -18.62
C ALA A 157 13.53 0.10 -18.47
N ALA A 158 12.40 0.81 -18.39
CA ALA A 158 12.36 2.22 -18.04
C ALA A 158 12.25 2.39 -16.53
N LEU A 159 13.04 3.31 -15.95
CA LEU A 159 12.98 3.64 -14.52
C LEU A 159 12.28 4.98 -14.31
N ASP A 160 11.05 4.97 -13.83
CA ASP A 160 10.32 6.20 -13.47
C ASP A 160 9.17 5.92 -12.48
N PRO A 161 9.13 6.53 -11.28
CA PRO A 161 10.17 7.36 -10.69
C PRO A 161 11.32 6.54 -10.12
N HIS A 162 12.51 7.15 -10.07
CA HIS A 162 13.68 6.64 -9.37
C HIS A 162 14.29 7.72 -8.46
N GLY A 163 14.05 7.58 -7.16
CA GLY A 163 14.57 8.47 -6.12
C GLY A 163 15.28 7.69 -5.01
N GLU A 164 15.56 8.35 -3.89
CA GLU A 164 16.32 7.79 -2.75
C GLU A 164 15.65 6.57 -2.10
N GLY A 165 14.33 6.63 -1.90
CA GLY A 165 13.56 5.61 -1.17
C GLY A 165 12.59 4.81 -2.02
N TYR A 166 12.56 5.03 -3.34
CA TYR A 166 11.62 4.39 -4.24
C TYR A 166 12.22 4.25 -5.64
N CYS A 167 12.01 3.10 -6.25
CA CYS A 167 12.27 2.87 -7.67
C CYS A 167 11.14 2.05 -8.28
N ARG A 168 10.65 2.48 -9.45
CA ARG A 168 9.79 1.69 -10.31
C ARG A 168 10.53 1.35 -11.60
N ALA A 169 10.56 0.08 -11.95
CA ALA A 169 11.06 -0.42 -13.23
C ALA A 169 9.89 -0.95 -14.07
N VAL A 170 9.83 -0.57 -15.34
CA VAL A 170 8.78 -0.96 -16.27
C VAL A 170 9.39 -1.63 -17.50
N LEU A 171 8.94 -2.84 -17.83
CA LEU A 171 9.32 -3.57 -19.04
C LEU A 171 8.05 -4.01 -19.78
N GLY A 172 7.71 -3.33 -20.88
CA GLY A 172 6.44 -3.56 -21.57
C GLY A 172 5.24 -3.15 -20.70
N GLU A 173 4.33 -4.09 -20.45
CA GLU A 173 3.16 -3.91 -19.56
C GLU A 173 3.46 -4.30 -18.09
N GLU A 174 4.66 -4.81 -17.81
CA GLU A 174 5.02 -5.31 -16.49
C GLU A 174 5.75 -4.25 -15.67
N GLU A 175 5.40 -4.17 -14.39
CA GLU A 175 5.92 -3.20 -13.44
C GLU A 175 6.49 -3.89 -12.20
N TRP A 176 7.69 -3.51 -11.80
CA TRP A 176 8.31 -3.87 -10.52
C TRP A 176 8.56 -2.61 -9.70
N ARG A 177 8.39 -2.72 -8.38
CA ARG A 177 8.65 -1.63 -7.44
C ARG A 177 9.53 -2.10 -6.29
N VAL A 178 10.47 -1.24 -5.92
CA VAL A 178 11.25 -1.35 -4.69
C VAL A 178 11.08 -0.05 -3.91
N SER A 179 10.70 -0.14 -2.63
CA SER A 179 10.55 1.03 -1.77
C SER A 179 11.05 0.78 -0.36
N VAL A 180 11.58 1.82 0.30
CA VAL A 180 12.03 1.76 1.69
C VAL A 180 10.81 1.85 2.61
N VAL A 181 10.67 0.89 3.53
CA VAL A 181 9.62 0.81 4.55
C VAL A 181 10.28 0.50 5.90
N GLY A 182 10.49 1.55 6.70
CA GLY A 182 11.28 1.43 7.94
C GLY A 182 12.72 1.05 7.63
N SER A 183 13.20 -0.04 8.23
CA SER A 183 14.56 -0.57 8.00
C SER A 183 14.65 -1.63 6.88
N TRP A 184 13.55 -1.88 6.16
CA TRP A 184 13.46 -2.90 5.12
C TRP A 184 13.12 -2.26 3.78
N LEU A 185 13.39 -2.99 2.69
CA LEU A 185 12.93 -2.65 1.35
C LEU A 185 11.79 -3.58 0.97
N SER A 186 10.63 -3.02 0.63
CA SER A 186 9.49 -3.73 0.06
C SER A 186 9.75 -4.08 -1.40
N LEU A 187 9.46 -5.32 -1.79
CA LEU A 187 9.65 -5.84 -3.15
C LEU A 187 8.29 -6.22 -3.72
N VAL A 188 7.91 -5.57 -4.82
CA VAL A 188 6.62 -5.75 -5.48
C VAL A 188 6.86 -6.10 -6.95
N SER A 189 6.26 -7.20 -7.39
CA SER A 189 6.27 -7.63 -8.79
C SER A 189 4.96 -7.22 -9.48
N PRO A 190 4.80 -7.49 -10.79
CA PRO A 190 3.54 -7.24 -11.51
C PRO A 190 2.33 -7.97 -10.91
N HIS A 191 2.56 -8.97 -10.06
CA HIS A 191 1.51 -9.76 -9.38
C HIS A 191 1.26 -9.32 -7.94
N GLY A 192 1.85 -8.20 -7.53
CA GLY A 192 1.69 -7.62 -6.19
C GLY A 192 2.87 -7.91 -5.27
N TYR A 193 2.63 -7.75 -3.97
CA TYR A 193 3.68 -7.84 -2.96
C TYR A 193 4.35 -9.23 -2.95
N THR A 194 5.66 -9.24 -3.20
CA THR A 194 6.48 -10.46 -3.35
C THR A 194 7.27 -10.74 -2.08
N GLY A 195 7.82 -9.72 -1.42
CA GLY A 195 8.67 -9.92 -0.27
C GLY A 195 9.36 -8.65 0.23
N SER A 196 10.41 -8.83 1.02
CA SER A 196 11.24 -7.73 1.53
C SER A 196 12.72 -8.08 1.58
N ALA A 197 13.59 -7.08 1.48
CA ALA A 197 15.03 -7.19 1.67
C ALA A 197 15.49 -6.35 2.88
N ASP A 198 16.49 -6.82 3.63
CA ASP A 198 17.13 -6.03 4.70
C ASP A 198 18.28 -5.14 4.18
N SER A 199 18.59 -5.25 2.89
CA SER A 199 19.74 -4.61 2.27
C SER A 199 19.40 -4.15 0.87
N ARG A 200 19.90 -2.95 0.54
CA ARG A 200 19.78 -2.37 -0.79
C ARG A 200 20.38 -3.26 -1.87
N LEU A 201 21.55 -3.85 -1.63
CA LEU A 201 22.20 -4.73 -2.61
C LEU A 201 21.39 -6.00 -2.87
N ALA A 202 20.74 -6.55 -1.82
CA ALA A 202 19.85 -7.69 -1.96
C ALA A 202 18.62 -7.35 -2.82
N ALA A 203 18.02 -6.16 -2.60
CA ALA A 203 16.92 -5.66 -3.41
C ALA A 203 17.31 -5.38 -4.86
N GLU A 204 18.51 -4.82 -5.09
CA GLU A 204 19.06 -4.58 -6.44
C GLU A 204 19.24 -5.88 -7.22
N THR A 205 19.90 -6.89 -6.61
CA THR A 205 20.07 -8.21 -7.22
C THR A 205 18.72 -8.85 -7.55
N TRP A 206 17.75 -8.80 -6.63
CA TRP A 206 16.41 -9.31 -6.87
C TRP A 206 15.73 -8.60 -8.05
N LEU A 207 15.74 -7.27 -8.08
CA LEU A 207 15.07 -6.48 -9.12
C LEU A 207 15.67 -6.74 -10.50
N VAL A 208 17.01 -6.74 -10.60
CA VAL A 208 17.73 -7.05 -11.85
C VAL A 208 17.43 -8.48 -12.32
N ALA A 209 17.43 -9.45 -11.41
CA ALA A 209 17.10 -10.83 -11.73
C ALA A 209 15.66 -10.98 -12.23
N ALA A 210 14.69 -10.36 -11.54
CA ALA A 210 13.28 -10.45 -11.88
C ALA A 210 12.97 -9.81 -13.24
N VAL A 211 13.47 -8.59 -13.49
CA VAL A 211 13.27 -7.88 -14.76
C VAL A 211 14.00 -8.58 -15.90
N GLY A 212 15.25 -8.99 -15.68
CA GLY A 212 16.01 -9.67 -16.73
C GLY A 212 15.46 -11.07 -17.04
N ALA A 213 14.83 -11.75 -16.08
CA ALA A 213 14.09 -12.97 -16.34
C ALA A 213 12.86 -12.73 -17.23
N ALA A 214 12.09 -11.67 -16.99
CA ALA A 214 10.98 -11.29 -17.86
C ALA A 214 11.45 -10.92 -19.28
N TRP A 215 12.56 -10.17 -19.39
CA TRP A 215 13.20 -9.86 -20.67
C TRP A 215 13.64 -11.12 -21.43
N LEU A 216 14.30 -12.06 -20.75
CA LEU A 216 14.79 -13.28 -21.39
C LEU A 216 13.62 -14.15 -21.87
N ALA A 217 12.57 -14.27 -21.07
CA ALA A 217 11.40 -15.04 -21.43
C ALA A 217 10.64 -14.45 -22.63
N ALA A 218 10.73 -13.13 -22.85
CA ALA A 218 10.19 -12.47 -24.04
C ALA A 218 11.07 -12.69 -25.30
N THR A 219 12.35 -13.06 -25.16
CA THR A 219 13.33 -13.03 -26.26
C THR A 219 13.94 -14.38 -26.64
N GLY A 220 13.81 -15.45 -25.84
CA GLY A 220 14.49 -16.72 -26.17
C GLY A 220 14.13 -17.96 -25.36
N THR A 221 14.90 -19.03 -25.61
CA THR A 221 14.76 -20.33 -24.93
C THR A 221 15.55 -20.34 -23.63
N VAL A 222 14.88 -20.75 -22.56
CA VAL A 222 15.36 -20.72 -21.19
C VAL A 222 16.11 -22.00 -20.81
N ARG A 223 17.26 -21.87 -20.14
CA ARG A 223 17.89 -22.96 -19.37
C ARG A 223 17.65 -22.76 -17.88
N ASP A 224 17.16 -23.79 -17.20
CA ASP A 224 16.89 -23.75 -15.76
C ASP A 224 18.19 -23.81 -14.92
N LEU A 225 18.29 -22.94 -13.93
CA LEU A 225 19.29 -22.98 -12.86
C LEU A 225 18.68 -23.55 -11.57
N PRO A 226 19.33 -24.54 -10.92
CA PRO A 226 18.94 -24.96 -9.59
C PRO A 226 19.20 -23.83 -8.57
N PRO A 227 18.47 -23.79 -7.44
CA PRO A 227 18.74 -22.82 -6.40
C PRO A 227 20.17 -23.02 -5.85
N ALA A 228 20.89 -21.92 -5.62
CA ALA A 228 22.24 -21.96 -5.07
C ALA A 228 22.24 -22.20 -3.54
N VAL A 229 21.12 -21.84 -2.90
CA VAL A 229 20.87 -22.03 -1.47
C VAL A 229 19.45 -22.56 -1.28
N GLU A 230 19.21 -23.41 -0.27
CA GLU A 230 17.84 -23.85 0.01
C GLU A 230 17.08 -22.77 0.81
N PRO A 231 15.93 -22.27 0.34
CA PRO A 231 15.11 -21.35 1.12
C PRO A 231 14.57 -22.00 2.40
N VAL A 232 14.57 -21.26 3.51
CA VAL A 232 14.07 -21.75 4.80
C VAL A 232 12.77 -21.06 5.17
N HIS A 233 11.70 -21.81 5.45
CA HIS A 233 10.44 -21.22 5.90
C HIS A 233 10.49 -20.83 7.38
N ARG A 234 10.24 -19.55 7.72
CA ARG A 234 10.20 -19.01 9.08
C ARG A 234 9.10 -17.95 9.22
N SER A 235 8.31 -18.05 10.28
CA SER A 235 7.28 -17.05 10.64
C SER A 235 6.33 -16.70 9.49
N GLY A 236 5.93 -17.70 8.69
CA GLY A 236 5.00 -17.51 7.56
C GLY A 236 5.64 -16.92 6.29
N GLN A 237 6.97 -16.81 6.23
CA GLN A 237 7.71 -16.34 5.05
C GLN A 237 8.85 -17.29 4.71
N TRP A 238 9.28 -17.27 3.45
CA TRP A 238 10.48 -17.98 2.99
C TRP A 238 11.70 -17.08 3.06
N VAL A 239 12.71 -17.49 3.80
CA VAL A 239 13.94 -16.73 4.02
C VAL A 239 15.03 -17.26 3.12
N VAL A 240 15.64 -16.37 2.34
CA VAL A 240 16.74 -16.66 1.43
C VAL A 240 17.95 -15.82 1.86
N PRO A 241 19.00 -16.44 2.43
CA PRO A 241 20.25 -15.72 2.69
C PRO A 241 20.90 -15.37 1.36
N VAL A 242 21.32 -14.12 1.19
CA VAL A 242 22.01 -13.64 -0.01
C VAL A 242 23.36 -13.02 0.36
N ALA A 243 24.25 -12.85 -0.62
CA ALA A 243 25.62 -12.40 -0.43
C ALA A 243 25.73 -11.11 0.41
N HIS A 244 24.73 -10.23 0.28
CA HIS A 244 24.69 -8.94 0.94
C HIS A 244 23.44 -8.72 1.80
N GLY A 245 22.89 -9.77 2.43
CA GLY A 245 21.77 -9.65 3.35
C GLY A 245 20.81 -10.83 3.30
N THR A 246 19.52 -10.54 3.44
CA THR A 246 18.44 -11.51 3.50
C THR A 246 17.25 -11.03 2.68
N LEU A 247 16.71 -11.94 1.87
CA LEU A 247 15.40 -11.78 1.25
C LEU A 247 14.36 -12.59 2.04
N ARG A 248 13.20 -11.98 2.30
CA ARG A 248 12.02 -12.65 2.87
C ARG A 248 10.91 -12.64 1.83
N MET A 249 10.61 -13.79 1.28
CA MET A 249 9.67 -13.97 0.18
C MET A 249 8.36 -14.56 0.68
N ARG A 250 7.24 -14.09 0.14
CA ARG A 250 5.90 -14.57 0.50
C ARG A 250 5.61 -15.94 -0.12
N GLY A 251 6.01 -16.14 -1.37
CA GLY A 251 5.84 -17.40 -2.11
C GLY A 251 7.10 -18.26 -2.09
N ARG A 252 6.91 -19.59 -2.08
CA ARG A 252 8.01 -20.56 -2.22
C ARG A 252 8.71 -20.40 -3.57
N ASP A 253 7.93 -20.20 -4.63
CA ASP A 253 8.44 -20.09 -6.00
C ASP A 253 9.31 -18.83 -6.16
N ASP A 254 8.88 -17.71 -5.59
CA ASP A 254 9.68 -16.48 -5.55
C ASP A 254 10.96 -16.67 -4.73
N ALA A 255 10.90 -17.46 -3.65
CA ALA A 255 12.06 -17.79 -2.83
C ALA A 255 13.08 -18.66 -3.58
N LEU A 256 12.61 -19.66 -4.33
CA LEU A 256 13.48 -20.50 -5.16
C LEU A 256 14.12 -19.68 -6.28
N ALA A 257 13.37 -18.77 -6.92
CA ALA A 257 13.90 -17.87 -7.92
C ALA A 257 14.99 -16.95 -7.34
N ALA A 258 14.72 -16.31 -6.20
CA ALA A 258 15.69 -15.48 -5.49
C ALA A 258 16.94 -16.28 -5.05
N ALA A 259 16.75 -17.52 -4.61
CA ALA A 259 17.82 -18.37 -4.10
C ALA A 259 18.84 -18.79 -5.15
N ALA A 260 18.47 -18.85 -6.42
CA ALA A 260 19.42 -19.14 -7.49
C ALA A 260 20.41 -18.01 -7.76
N TYR A 261 20.04 -16.77 -7.45
CA TYR A 261 20.91 -15.60 -7.58
C TYR A 261 21.50 -15.14 -6.24
N ALA A 262 21.22 -15.88 -5.16
CA ALA A 262 21.52 -15.46 -3.80
C ALA A 262 22.99 -15.09 -3.57
N SER A 263 23.93 -15.82 -4.17
CA SER A 263 25.36 -15.61 -3.99
C SER A 263 26.00 -14.72 -5.07
N MET A 264 25.20 -14.06 -5.90
CA MET A 264 25.66 -13.37 -7.10
C MET A 264 25.59 -11.84 -6.95
N SER A 265 26.56 -11.15 -7.55
CA SER A 265 26.47 -9.72 -7.80
C SER A 265 25.55 -9.41 -8.98
N VAL A 266 25.07 -8.17 -9.09
CA VAL A 266 24.31 -7.67 -10.25
C VAL A 266 25.01 -8.04 -11.57
N ARG A 267 26.33 -7.86 -11.66
CA ARG A 267 27.12 -8.21 -12.85
C ARG A 267 27.03 -9.69 -13.21
N GLN A 268 27.13 -10.58 -12.22
CA GLN A 268 27.06 -12.02 -12.43
C GLN A 268 25.66 -12.42 -12.90
N VAL A 269 24.62 -11.85 -12.29
CA VAL A 269 23.22 -12.06 -12.71
C VAL A 269 23.01 -11.63 -14.16
N VAL A 270 23.48 -10.44 -14.55
CA VAL A 270 23.38 -9.94 -15.93
C VAL A 270 24.10 -10.85 -16.91
N GLY A 271 25.30 -11.33 -16.58
CA GLY A 271 26.05 -12.28 -17.42
C GLY A 271 25.24 -13.55 -17.71
N LEU A 272 24.72 -14.19 -16.65
CA LEU A 272 23.91 -15.40 -16.79
C LEU A 272 22.65 -15.19 -17.63
N LEU A 273 21.95 -14.08 -17.42
CA LEU A 273 20.72 -13.78 -18.15
C LEU A 273 21.00 -13.51 -19.64
N ARG A 274 22.11 -12.84 -19.97
CA ARG A 274 22.55 -12.63 -21.36
C ARG A 274 23.00 -13.91 -22.04
N ASP A 275 23.53 -14.86 -21.28
CA ASP A 275 23.88 -16.20 -21.76
C ASP A 275 22.65 -17.11 -21.94
N GLY A 276 21.44 -16.60 -21.72
CA GLY A 276 20.18 -17.32 -21.90
C GLY A 276 19.84 -18.26 -20.74
N VAL A 277 20.38 -18.00 -19.56
CA VAL A 277 20.16 -18.83 -18.37
C VAL A 277 19.15 -18.14 -17.44
N LEU A 278 17.99 -18.78 -17.24
CA LEU A 278 16.91 -18.29 -16.37
C LEU A 278 16.78 -19.18 -15.12
N VAL A 279 16.16 -18.64 -14.08
CA VAL A 279 15.67 -19.45 -12.98
C VAL A 279 14.16 -19.49 -13.08
N ALA A 280 13.61 -20.64 -13.45
CA ALA A 280 12.18 -20.83 -13.42
C ALA A 280 11.69 -20.87 -11.96
N PRO A 281 10.71 -20.05 -11.57
CA PRO A 281 9.76 -20.54 -10.58
C PRO A 281 9.10 -21.76 -11.20
N ALA A 282 9.24 -22.93 -10.56
CA ALA A 282 8.70 -24.19 -11.04
C ALA A 282 7.24 -24.01 -11.49
N ARG A 283 7.01 -24.02 -12.81
CA ARG A 283 5.72 -24.16 -13.50
C ARG A 283 4.50 -23.74 -12.67
N ARG A 284 4.34 -22.45 -12.40
CA ARG A 284 2.97 -21.93 -12.36
C ARG A 284 2.56 -21.52 -13.76
N ARG A 285 1.24 -21.50 -14.00
CA ARG A 285 0.55 -21.17 -15.26
C ARG A 285 0.80 -19.72 -15.74
N TRP A 286 2.04 -19.25 -15.77
CA TRP A 286 2.41 -17.84 -15.96
C TRP A 286 2.60 -17.49 -17.45
N TRP A 287 2.51 -18.49 -18.34
CA TRP A 287 2.82 -18.35 -19.78
C TRP A 287 1.67 -18.70 -20.74
N ARG A 288 0.45 -19.00 -20.26
CA ARG A 288 -0.73 -19.12 -21.13
C ARG A 288 -1.58 -17.85 -21.03
N ARG A 289 -1.21 -16.81 -21.77
CA ARG A 289 -2.24 -15.92 -22.35
C ARG A 289 -3.01 -16.77 -23.37
N GLY A 290 -4.33 -16.66 -23.35
CA GLY A 290 -5.24 -17.45 -24.16
C GLY A 290 -4.88 -17.44 -25.65
N SER A 291 -4.91 -18.62 -26.23
CA SER A 291 -5.27 -18.84 -27.64
C SER A 291 -6.78 -18.99 -27.72
#